data_AF-A0A938GR77-F1
#
_entry.id   AF-A0A938GR77-F1
#
_cell.length_a   1.000
_cell.length_b   1.000
_cell.length_c   1.000
_cell.angle_alpha   90.00
_cell.angle_beta   90.00
_cell.angle_gamma   90.00
#
_symmetry.space_group_name_H-M   'P 1'
#
loop_
_entity.id
_entity.type
_entity.pdbx_description
1 polymer ?
#
loop_
_entity_poly.entity_id
_entity_poly.type
_entity_poly.pdbx_seq_one_letter_code
_entity_poly.pdbx_strand_id
1 'polypeptide(L)'
;YLRPETAQAIFVQFKNVLETSRQSVPFGIAQIGKAFRNEVTPRNFTFRSREFEQMELEFFIRPDEAIEAMTGSVAKVEDGAWQKEPETNWGWEVWHKYWVEQRVRFYESIGLPRTTLEEYWQKPEELAHYARATVDILFKFPFGTQELEGIAARGDFDLSQHQKHSGKSTEVFEEELKTAWAKLDESQRNSLVSRSSAQREQALLKKGLSAAEAKTQAEADSKAFFEKIARGAFVPHVIEPSAGADRLILALICNAFAEEEVADEKGKKEVRTVMRFHPRIAPIKVGVFPLLKNKPELVNKAVEIKDMLKALMPVFYDDSGAIGRRYRRQDEAGTPFGVTVDFGTLGEPPELKDTVTLRHRDSMKQERVAISELLQRILPEIR
;
A
#
# COMPACT_ATOMS: atom_id res chain seq x y z
N TYR A 1 -1.68 -19.79 19.34
CA TYR A 1 -2.70 -18.74 19.19
C TYR A 1 -2.95 -18.50 17.72
N LEU A 2 -4.14 -18.00 17.35
CA LEU A 2 -4.31 -17.39 16.03
C LEU A 2 -3.47 -16.10 16.00
N ARG A 3 -2.78 -15.85 14.89
CA ARG A 3 -1.87 -14.71 14.78
C ARG A 3 -2.66 -13.38 14.78
N PRO A 4 -2.25 -12.37 15.57
CA PRO A 4 -2.91 -11.06 15.61
C PRO A 4 -2.45 -10.10 14.52
N GLU A 5 -1.41 -10.50 13.77
CA GLU A 5 -0.76 -9.81 12.66
C GLU A 5 -0.04 -10.83 11.76
N THR A 6 0.43 -10.40 10.59
CA THR A 6 1.16 -11.24 9.64
C THR A 6 2.68 -11.10 9.74
N ALA A 7 3.19 -9.99 10.27
CA ALA A 7 4.61 -9.64 10.45
C ALA A 7 5.45 -10.75 11.09
N GLN A 8 4.97 -11.40 12.15
CA GLN A 8 5.75 -12.39 12.90
C GLN A 8 6.24 -13.57 12.06
N ALA A 9 5.45 -14.00 11.06
CA ALA A 9 5.86 -15.09 10.17
C ALA A 9 7.04 -14.66 9.28
N ILE A 10 7.07 -13.38 8.88
CA ILE A 10 8.14 -12.80 8.07
C ILE A 10 9.45 -12.81 8.86
N PHE A 11 9.45 -12.38 10.12
CA PHE A 11 10.66 -12.39 10.97
C PHE A 11 11.20 -13.79 11.22
N VAL A 12 10.32 -14.77 11.49
CA VAL A 12 10.73 -16.17 11.67
C VAL A 12 11.35 -16.75 10.40
N GLN A 13 10.87 -16.35 9.22
CA GLN A 13 11.34 -16.84 7.92
C GLN A 13 12.43 -15.96 7.29
N PHE A 14 12.83 -14.85 7.95
CA PHE A 14 13.73 -13.84 7.38
C PHE A 14 14.99 -14.46 6.76
N LYS A 15 15.69 -15.32 7.50
CA LYS A 15 16.91 -15.99 7.04
C LYS A 15 16.66 -16.91 5.84
N ASN A 16 15.61 -17.73 5.91
CA ASN A 16 15.26 -18.64 4.82
C ASN A 16 14.97 -17.86 3.53
N VAL A 17 14.22 -16.76 3.62
CA VAL A 17 13.91 -15.91 2.47
C VAL A 17 15.17 -15.24 1.94
N LEU A 18 15.98 -14.61 2.81
CA LEU A 18 17.23 -13.96 2.42
C LEU A 18 18.15 -14.91 1.64
N GLU A 19 18.39 -16.11 2.19
CA GLU A 19 19.33 -17.08 1.62
C GLU A 19 18.82 -17.70 0.32
N THR A 20 17.53 -18.01 0.23
CA THR A 20 16.94 -18.64 -0.98
C THR A 20 16.71 -17.66 -2.11
N SER A 21 16.33 -16.42 -1.81
CA SER A 21 16.07 -15.37 -2.81
C SER A 21 17.33 -14.62 -3.25
N ARG A 22 18.46 -14.80 -2.54
CA ARG A 22 19.75 -14.13 -2.79
C ARG A 22 19.64 -12.61 -2.84
N GLN A 23 18.73 -12.03 -2.05
CA GLN A 23 18.59 -10.59 -1.90
C GLN A 23 19.72 -10.03 -1.01
N SER A 24 20.03 -8.75 -1.21
CA SER A 24 20.89 -7.97 -0.31
C SER A 24 20.05 -6.91 0.37
N VAL A 25 20.43 -6.49 1.58
CA VAL A 25 19.80 -5.34 2.23
C VAL A 25 20.11 -4.07 1.41
N PRO A 26 19.17 -3.13 1.20
CA PRO A 26 17.78 -3.19 1.63
C PRO A 26 16.89 -4.03 0.71
N PHE A 27 15.94 -4.76 1.30
CA PHE A 27 14.91 -5.51 0.57
C PHE A 27 13.65 -5.70 1.43
N GLY A 28 12.54 -6.05 0.80
CA GLY A 28 11.25 -6.24 1.48
C GLY A 28 10.69 -7.65 1.38
N ILE A 29 9.99 -8.09 2.42
CA ILE A 29 9.14 -9.28 2.40
C ILE A 29 7.72 -8.84 2.73
N ALA A 30 6.77 -9.09 1.84
CA ALA A 30 5.37 -8.74 2.05
C ALA A 30 4.52 -9.99 2.31
N GLN A 31 3.49 -9.84 3.14
CA GLN A 31 2.48 -10.85 3.34
C GLN A 31 1.08 -10.23 3.31
N ILE A 32 0.18 -10.88 2.58
CA ILE A 32 -1.25 -10.61 2.63
C ILE A 32 -1.93 -11.82 3.26
N GLY A 33 -2.76 -11.60 4.26
CA GLY A 33 -3.58 -12.67 4.80
C GLY A 33 -4.31 -12.34 6.09
N LYS A 34 -5.02 -13.35 6.60
CA LYS A 34 -5.87 -13.22 7.77
C LYS A 34 -5.09 -13.00 9.06
N ALA A 35 -5.62 -12.13 9.91
CA ALA A 35 -5.23 -11.87 11.27
C ALA A 35 -6.46 -11.89 12.19
N PHE A 36 -6.23 -12.18 13.47
CA PHE A 36 -7.29 -12.43 14.44
C PHE A 36 -7.04 -11.67 15.74
N ARG A 37 -7.98 -10.81 16.13
CA ARG A 37 -7.95 -10.08 17.40
C ARG A 37 -9.24 -10.35 18.16
N ASN A 38 -9.13 -10.74 19.43
CA ASN A 38 -10.31 -11.04 20.26
C ASN A 38 -10.98 -9.75 20.75
N GLU A 39 -11.50 -8.98 19.80
CA GLU A 39 -12.11 -7.68 20.04
C GLU A 39 -13.34 -7.80 20.94
N VAL A 40 -13.38 -6.98 21.98
CA VAL A 40 -14.44 -6.99 23.00
C VAL A 40 -15.75 -6.49 22.39
N THR A 41 -15.69 -5.40 21.62
CA THR A 41 -16.87 -4.78 21.00
C THR A 41 -16.64 -4.50 19.52
N PRO A 42 -16.92 -5.47 18.63
CA PRO A 42 -16.94 -5.26 17.19
C PRO A 42 -17.96 -4.18 16.82
N ARG A 43 -17.61 -3.28 15.89
CA ARG A 43 -18.46 -2.16 15.47
C ARG A 43 -18.02 -1.59 14.13
N ASN A 44 -18.83 -0.68 13.57
CA ASN A 44 -18.53 0.06 12.34
C ASN A 44 -18.28 -0.87 11.14
N PHE A 45 -19.19 -1.83 10.95
CA PHE A 45 -19.16 -2.80 9.85
C PHE A 45 -17.84 -3.60 9.80
N THR A 46 -17.06 -3.49 8.72
CA THR A 46 -15.76 -4.18 8.55
C THR A 46 -14.60 -3.48 9.27
N PHE A 47 -14.80 -2.28 9.83
CA PHE A 47 -13.70 -1.50 10.40
C PHE A 47 -13.09 -2.13 11.65
N ARG A 48 -13.94 -2.66 12.54
CA ARG A 48 -13.53 -3.28 13.81
C ARG A 48 -14.13 -4.68 13.93
N SER A 49 -13.45 -5.66 13.36
CA SER A 49 -13.82 -7.08 13.34
C SER A 49 -12.86 -7.93 14.19
N ARG A 50 -13.20 -9.22 14.36
CA ARG A 50 -12.35 -10.21 15.05
C ARG A 50 -11.43 -11.00 14.11
N GLU A 51 -11.81 -11.05 12.84
CA GLU A 51 -11.06 -11.63 11.73
C GLU A 51 -11.05 -10.58 10.61
N PHE A 52 -9.88 -10.29 10.07
CA PHE A 52 -9.67 -9.33 8.99
C PHE A 52 -8.42 -9.70 8.20
N GLU A 53 -8.29 -9.17 7.00
CA GLU A 53 -7.08 -9.27 6.18
C GLU A 53 -6.18 -8.06 6.39
N GLN A 54 -4.88 -8.34 6.50
CA GLN A 54 -3.84 -7.33 6.51
C GLN A 54 -2.94 -7.50 5.29
N MET A 55 -2.37 -6.39 4.86
CA MET A 55 -1.27 -6.33 3.91
C MET A 55 -0.11 -5.67 4.64
N GLU A 56 0.90 -6.46 4.97
CA GLU A 56 2.08 -5.98 5.71
C GLU A 56 3.34 -6.20 4.87
N LEU A 57 4.27 -5.27 4.99
CA LEU A 57 5.59 -5.33 4.38
C LEU A 57 6.63 -5.10 5.46
N GLU A 58 7.55 -6.05 5.66
CA GLU A 58 8.76 -5.79 6.43
C GLU A 58 9.88 -5.40 5.47
N PHE A 59 10.24 -4.13 5.44
CA PHE A 59 11.33 -3.61 4.62
C PHE A 59 12.61 -3.52 5.46
N PHE A 60 13.53 -4.44 5.20
CA PHE A 60 14.79 -4.57 5.93
C PHE A 60 15.80 -3.56 5.38
N ILE A 61 16.41 -2.78 6.26
CA ILE A 61 17.42 -1.76 5.95
C ILE A 61 18.66 -1.93 6.83
N ARG A 62 19.77 -1.32 6.42
CA ARG A 62 20.97 -1.27 7.25
C ARG A 62 20.76 -0.32 8.43
N PRO A 63 21.41 -0.56 9.58
CA PRO A 63 21.49 0.47 10.62
C PRO A 63 22.32 1.66 10.12
N ASP A 64 21.98 2.86 10.56
CA ASP A 64 22.64 4.11 10.15
C ASP A 64 24.14 4.08 10.38
N GLU A 65 24.62 3.45 11.45
CA GLU A 65 26.06 3.34 11.73
C GLU A 65 26.81 2.49 10.69
N ALA A 66 26.15 1.46 10.13
CA ALA A 66 26.72 0.69 9.02
C ALA A 66 26.76 1.54 7.74
N ILE A 67 25.70 2.31 7.48
CA ILE A 67 25.62 3.21 6.33
C ILE A 67 26.70 4.29 6.41
N GLU A 68 26.86 4.92 7.57
CA GLU A 68 27.88 5.94 7.81
C GLU A 68 29.28 5.36 7.66
N ALA A 69 29.53 4.16 8.18
CA ALA A 69 30.81 3.48 8.00
C ALA A 69 31.12 3.19 6.52
N MET A 70 30.11 2.82 5.73
CA MET A 70 30.26 2.48 4.31
C MET A 70 30.38 3.70 3.39
N THR A 71 29.65 4.77 3.68
CA THR A 71 29.44 5.90 2.75
C THR A 71 29.95 7.23 3.27
N GLY A 72 30.34 7.30 4.55
CA GLY A 72 30.81 8.51 5.22
C GLY A 72 29.71 9.49 5.63
N SER A 73 28.43 9.21 5.30
CA SER A 73 27.30 10.08 5.65
C SER A 73 26.00 9.29 5.74
N VAL A 74 24.99 9.86 6.39
CA VAL A 74 23.61 9.36 6.36
C VAL A 74 22.74 10.49 5.84
N ALA A 75 22.00 10.23 4.76
CA ALA A 75 21.11 11.21 4.15
C ALA A 75 20.00 11.61 5.12
N LYS A 76 19.55 12.86 5.02
CA LYS A 76 18.51 13.41 5.89
C LYS A 76 17.24 13.74 5.12
N VAL A 77 16.12 13.80 5.86
CA VAL A 77 14.80 14.11 5.28
C VAL A 77 14.74 15.56 4.80
N GLU A 78 15.41 16.48 5.50
CA GLU A 78 15.44 17.92 5.19
C GLU A 78 16.09 18.22 3.84
N ASP A 79 17.01 17.34 3.39
CA ASP A 79 17.69 17.45 2.10
C ASP A 79 16.82 16.97 0.93
N GLY A 80 15.57 16.54 1.19
CA GLY A 80 14.65 16.03 0.19
C GLY A 80 15.07 14.68 -0.41
N ALA A 81 15.96 13.93 0.25
CA ALA A 81 16.52 12.68 -0.26
C ALA A 81 15.43 11.67 -0.68
N TRP A 82 14.38 11.52 0.12
CA TRP A 82 13.25 10.61 -0.12
C TRP A 82 12.46 10.88 -1.41
N GLN A 83 12.65 12.03 -2.06
CA GLN A 83 11.98 12.38 -3.31
C GLN A 83 12.70 11.81 -4.55
N LYS A 84 13.92 11.32 -4.38
CA LYS A 84 14.75 10.74 -5.44
C LYS A 84 14.60 9.21 -5.48
N GLU A 85 15.25 8.59 -6.46
CA GLU A 85 15.46 7.14 -6.44
C GLU A 85 16.30 6.75 -5.20
N PRO A 86 16.07 5.56 -4.61
CA PRO A 86 16.82 5.11 -3.44
C PRO A 86 18.34 5.14 -3.63
N GLU A 87 19.05 5.75 -2.67
CA GLU A 87 20.51 5.86 -2.66
C GLU A 87 21.13 5.03 -1.52
N THR A 88 22.42 4.71 -1.65
CA THR A 88 23.12 3.82 -0.71
C THR A 88 23.36 4.42 0.68
N ASN A 89 23.24 5.75 0.83
CA ASN A 89 23.44 6.46 2.09
C ASN A 89 22.13 6.76 2.85
N TRP A 90 21.00 6.21 2.42
CA TRP A 90 19.72 6.44 3.08
C TRP A 90 19.63 5.69 4.42
N GLY A 91 19.50 6.46 5.50
CA GLY A 91 19.19 5.96 6.84
C GLY A 91 17.70 5.73 7.07
N TRP A 92 17.35 5.30 8.29
CA TRP A 92 15.98 4.93 8.62
C TRP A 92 14.97 6.08 8.46
N GLU A 93 15.35 7.33 8.74
CA GLU A 93 14.44 8.49 8.61
C GLU A 93 14.01 8.71 7.16
N VAL A 94 14.98 8.63 6.23
CA VAL A 94 14.72 8.78 4.79
C VAL A 94 13.90 7.61 4.27
N TRP A 95 14.24 6.38 4.68
CA TRP A 95 13.45 5.19 4.31
C TRP A 95 12.02 5.24 4.85
N HIS A 96 11.84 5.69 6.09
CA HIS A 96 10.53 5.84 6.72
C HIS A 96 9.69 6.87 5.96
N LYS A 97 10.23 8.07 5.70
CA LYS A 97 9.52 9.09 4.92
C LYS A 97 9.24 8.66 3.48
N TYR A 98 10.19 7.97 2.85
CA TYR A 98 10.02 7.39 1.53
C TYR A 98 8.82 6.43 1.52
N TRP A 99 8.76 5.48 2.46
CA TRP A 99 7.65 4.54 2.52
C TRP A 99 6.31 5.21 2.83
N VAL A 100 6.26 6.18 3.74
CA VAL A 100 5.03 7.00 3.95
C VAL A 100 4.54 7.59 2.63
N GLU A 101 5.43 8.23 1.87
CA GLU A 101 5.08 8.81 0.57
C GLU A 101 4.65 7.74 -0.46
N GLN A 102 5.35 6.60 -0.54
CA GLN A 102 4.98 5.51 -1.45
C GLN A 102 3.58 4.96 -1.13
N ARG A 103 3.23 4.86 0.16
CA ARG A 103 1.91 4.39 0.58
C ARG A 103 0.83 5.42 0.28
N VAL A 104 1.08 6.72 0.47
CA VAL A 104 0.14 7.77 0.03
C VAL A 104 -0.07 7.73 -1.49
N ARG A 105 1.00 7.64 -2.29
CA ARG A 105 0.90 7.51 -3.76
C ARG A 105 0.13 6.27 -4.19
N PHE A 106 0.30 5.15 -3.48
CA PHE A 106 -0.48 3.95 -3.71
C PHE A 106 -1.97 4.22 -3.52
N TYR A 107 -2.37 4.85 -2.41
CA TYR A 107 -3.77 5.22 -2.16
C TYR A 107 -4.34 6.17 -3.21
N GLU A 108 -3.57 7.17 -3.65
CA GLU A 108 -3.95 8.06 -4.76
C GLU A 108 -4.21 7.27 -6.04
N SER A 109 -3.33 6.33 -6.37
CA SER A 109 -3.43 5.53 -7.59
C SER A 109 -4.68 4.64 -7.65
N ILE A 110 -5.29 4.34 -6.49
CA ILE A 110 -6.48 3.48 -6.38
C ILE A 110 -7.76 4.25 -6.06
N GLY A 111 -7.72 5.58 -6.09
CA GLY A 111 -8.91 6.42 -5.97
C GLY A 111 -9.18 6.99 -4.58
N LEU A 112 -8.17 7.07 -3.72
CA LEU A 112 -8.20 7.89 -2.50
C LEU A 112 -7.26 9.08 -2.68
N PRO A 113 -7.76 10.23 -3.15
CA PRO A 113 -6.93 11.42 -3.35
C PRO A 113 -6.24 11.84 -2.05
N ARG A 114 -5.02 12.39 -2.10
CA ARG A 114 -4.34 12.87 -0.89
C ARG A 114 -5.16 13.86 -0.07
N THR A 115 -6.07 14.62 -0.70
CA THR A 115 -6.99 15.52 0.00
C THR A 115 -7.98 14.83 0.94
N THR A 116 -8.15 13.51 0.83
CA THR A 116 -8.99 12.69 1.73
C THR A 116 -8.18 11.94 2.78
N LEU A 117 -6.86 12.07 2.75
CA LEU A 117 -5.91 11.40 3.64
C LEU A 117 -5.23 12.42 4.56
N GLU A 118 -4.91 11.99 5.77
CA GLU A 118 -4.14 12.78 6.75
C GLU A 118 -2.98 11.95 7.28
N GLU A 119 -1.77 12.51 7.28
CA GLU A 119 -0.59 11.90 7.90
C GLU A 119 -0.55 12.29 9.39
N TYR A 120 -0.78 11.34 10.29
CA TYR A 120 -0.65 11.57 11.74
C TYR A 120 0.66 10.97 12.26
N TRP A 121 1.56 11.84 12.72
CA TRP A 121 2.80 11.44 13.38
C TRP A 121 2.51 11.15 14.85
N GLN A 122 2.65 9.88 15.23
CA GLN A 122 2.39 9.45 16.61
C GLN A 122 3.35 10.14 17.59
N LYS A 123 2.83 10.52 18.75
CA LYS A 123 3.63 11.11 19.83
C LYS A 123 4.48 10.05 20.52
N PRO A 124 5.58 10.42 21.19
CA PRO A 124 6.45 9.46 21.89
C PRO A 124 5.72 8.55 22.87
N GLU A 125 4.68 9.04 23.54
CA GLU A 125 3.84 8.28 24.49
C GLU A 125 2.84 7.32 23.83
N GLU A 126 2.58 7.48 22.53
CA GLU A 126 1.69 6.64 21.72
C GLU A 126 2.44 5.52 21.00
N LEU A 127 3.75 5.72 20.78
CA LEU A 127 4.60 4.75 20.09
C LEU A 127 4.60 3.40 20.79
N ALA A 128 4.49 2.34 19.98
CA ALA A 128 4.78 1.00 20.45
C ALA A 128 6.22 0.93 21.00
N HIS A 129 6.43 0.10 22.03
CA HIS A 129 7.71 -0.01 22.76
C HIS A 129 8.94 -0.33 21.88
N TYR A 130 8.72 -0.80 20.65
CA TYR A 130 9.74 -1.13 19.65
C TYR A 130 9.92 -0.06 18.55
N ALA A 131 8.98 0.88 18.39
CA ALA A 131 9.00 1.83 17.29
C ALA A 131 9.85 3.07 17.62
N ARG A 132 10.67 3.50 16.68
CA ARG A 132 11.39 4.79 16.69
C ARG A 132 10.49 5.93 16.21
N ALA A 133 9.63 5.64 15.24
CA ALA A 133 8.63 6.55 14.70
C ALA A 133 7.50 5.74 14.08
N THR A 134 6.29 6.28 14.08
CA THR A 134 5.15 5.72 13.37
C THR A 134 4.33 6.86 12.77
N VAL A 135 3.95 6.72 11.51
CA VAL A 135 2.98 7.60 10.84
C VAL A 135 1.76 6.78 10.49
N ASP A 136 0.60 7.21 10.96
CA ASP A 136 -0.68 6.64 10.58
C ASP A 136 -1.24 7.43 9.40
N ILE A 137 -1.60 6.73 8.33
CA ILE A 137 -2.41 7.30 7.24
C ILE A 137 -3.87 7.19 7.66
N LEU A 138 -4.48 8.34 7.93
CA LEU A 138 -5.86 8.44 8.38
C LEU A 138 -6.81 8.76 7.23
N PHE A 139 -8.05 8.29 7.33
CA PHE A 139 -9.14 8.60 6.41
C PHE A 139 -10.38 9.05 7.19
N LYS A 140 -11.14 10.01 6.61
CA LYS A 140 -12.36 10.54 7.21
C LYS A 140 -13.57 9.67 6.86
N PHE A 141 -13.83 8.66 7.68
CA PHE A 141 -15.05 7.84 7.57
C PHE A 141 -16.29 8.62 8.01
N PRO A 142 -17.51 8.16 7.65
CA PRO A 142 -18.76 8.72 8.17
C PRO A 142 -18.88 8.72 9.71
N PHE A 143 -18.10 7.88 10.39
CA PHE A 143 -18.04 7.75 11.84
C PHE A 143 -16.79 8.39 12.48
N GLY A 144 -16.04 9.21 11.72
CA GLY A 144 -14.88 9.95 12.19
C GLY A 144 -13.58 9.62 11.46
N THR A 145 -12.54 10.41 11.73
CA THR A 145 -11.18 10.17 11.21
C THR A 145 -10.57 8.96 11.90
N GLN A 146 -10.10 7.99 11.12
CA GLN A 146 -9.53 6.73 11.63
C GLN A 146 -8.39 6.24 10.74
N GLU A 147 -7.56 5.38 11.31
CA GLU A 147 -6.35 4.80 10.69
C GLU A 147 -6.66 3.71 9.65
N LEU A 148 -6.04 3.83 8.46
CA LEU A 148 -6.04 2.83 7.40
C LEU A 148 -4.80 1.94 7.42
N GLU A 149 -3.65 2.57 7.67
CA GLU A 149 -2.34 1.97 7.62
C GLU A 149 -1.38 2.72 8.55
N GLY A 150 -0.62 1.96 9.33
CA GLY A 150 0.52 2.48 10.10
C GLY A 150 1.81 2.18 9.37
N ILE A 151 2.71 3.16 9.26
CA ILE A 151 4.07 2.99 8.76
C ILE A 151 5.04 3.19 9.94
N ALA A 152 5.61 2.11 10.45
CA ALA A 152 6.45 2.09 11.64
C ALA A 152 7.93 1.86 11.31
N ALA A 153 8.83 2.63 11.92
CA ALA A 153 10.26 2.36 11.93
C ALA A 153 10.60 1.57 13.21
N ARG A 154 10.80 0.25 13.12
CA ARG A 154 10.84 -0.67 14.28
C ARG A 154 12.25 -0.99 14.78
N GLY A 155 13.28 -0.41 14.17
CA GLY A 155 14.66 -0.76 14.46
C GLY A 155 14.92 -2.25 14.23
N ASP A 156 15.78 -2.87 15.04
CA ASP A 156 16.11 -4.30 14.98
C ASP A 156 15.29 -5.17 15.96
N PHE A 157 14.29 -4.58 16.65
CA PHE A 157 13.67 -5.19 17.82
C PHE A 157 13.18 -6.63 17.56
N ASP A 158 12.37 -6.83 16.53
CA ASP A 158 11.75 -8.12 16.24
C ASP A 158 12.77 -9.19 15.91
N LEU A 159 13.71 -8.90 15.01
CA LEU A 159 14.78 -9.83 14.64
C LEU A 159 15.70 -10.14 15.83
N SER A 160 16.01 -9.15 16.67
CA SER A 160 16.83 -9.32 17.86
C SER A 160 16.12 -10.14 18.95
N GLN A 161 14.81 -9.95 19.16
CA GLN A 161 14.02 -10.78 20.09
C GLN A 161 13.93 -12.24 19.60
N HIS A 162 13.61 -12.45 18.32
CA HIS A 162 13.57 -13.80 17.73
C HIS A 162 14.95 -14.48 17.82
N GLN A 163 16.03 -13.78 17.52
CA GLN A 163 17.39 -14.30 17.67
C GLN A 163 17.69 -14.70 19.13
N LYS A 164 17.38 -13.82 20.08
CA LYS A 164 17.63 -14.07 21.52
C LYS A 164 16.90 -15.31 22.02
N HIS A 165 15.63 -15.48 21.65
CA HIS A 165 14.79 -16.56 22.18
C HIS A 165 14.93 -17.89 21.41
N SER A 166 15.28 -17.84 20.13
CA SER A 166 15.51 -19.06 19.33
C SER A 166 16.96 -19.57 19.38
N GLY A 167 17.92 -18.71 19.72
CA GLY A 167 19.35 -18.99 19.59
C GLY A 167 19.84 -19.07 18.14
N LYS A 168 19.01 -18.70 17.15
CA LYS A 168 19.38 -18.68 15.74
C LYS A 168 19.73 -17.26 15.31
N SER A 169 20.86 -17.11 14.62
CA SER A 169 21.31 -15.80 14.15
C SER A 169 20.40 -15.27 13.04
N THR A 170 19.96 -14.02 13.17
CA THR A 170 19.29 -13.21 12.15
C THR A 170 20.22 -12.16 11.55
N GLU A 171 21.52 -12.22 11.85
CA GLU A 171 22.53 -11.28 11.36
C GLU A 171 22.80 -11.43 9.86
N VAL A 172 22.91 -10.33 9.14
CA VAL A 172 23.38 -10.25 7.75
C VAL A 172 24.87 -9.96 7.74
N PHE A 173 25.59 -10.55 6.79
CA PHE A 173 27.01 -10.30 6.57
C PHE A 173 27.25 -9.62 5.22
N GLU A 174 28.06 -8.56 5.22
CA GLU A 174 28.48 -7.82 4.03
C GLU A 174 29.99 -7.55 4.07
N GLU A 175 30.71 -7.99 3.05
CA GLU A 175 32.17 -7.81 2.97
C GLU A 175 32.54 -6.34 2.74
N GLU A 176 31.68 -5.58 2.06
CA GLU A 176 31.83 -4.14 1.83
C GLU A 176 31.83 -3.37 3.15
N LEU A 177 30.94 -3.74 4.09
CA LEU A 177 30.88 -3.13 5.41
C LEU A 177 32.16 -3.41 6.21
N LYS A 178 32.61 -4.66 6.23
CA LYS A 178 33.86 -5.06 6.90
C LYS A 178 35.06 -4.29 6.34
N THR A 179 35.14 -4.18 5.03
CA THR A 179 36.20 -3.44 4.34
C THR A 179 36.14 -1.95 4.64
N ALA A 180 34.95 -1.36 4.63
CA ALA A 180 34.77 0.05 4.93
C ALA A 180 35.14 0.38 6.39
N TRP A 181 34.71 -0.44 7.35
CA TRP A 181 35.08 -0.30 8.76
C TRP A 181 36.59 -0.36 8.97
N ALA A 182 37.28 -1.29 8.29
CA ALA A 182 38.74 -1.44 8.37
C ALA A 182 39.50 -0.19 7.87
N LYS A 183 38.90 0.61 6.99
CA LYS A 183 39.48 1.86 6.45
C LYS A 183 39.29 3.07 7.35
N LEU A 184 38.31 3.05 8.26
CA LEU A 184 38.10 4.15 9.21
C LEU A 184 39.28 4.28 10.17
N ASP A 185 39.69 5.51 10.46
CA ASP A 185 40.68 5.77 11.50
C ASP A 185 40.07 5.58 12.92
N GLU A 186 40.94 5.58 13.93
CA GLU A 186 40.53 5.39 15.32
C GLU A 186 39.59 6.50 15.82
N SER A 187 39.79 7.74 15.37
CA SER A 187 38.95 8.88 15.75
C SER A 187 37.53 8.74 15.21
N GLN A 188 37.41 8.36 13.93
CA GLN A 188 36.14 8.10 13.26
C GLN A 188 35.37 6.96 13.93
N ARG A 189 36.04 5.84 14.23
CA ARG A 189 35.43 4.71 14.94
C ARG A 189 34.97 5.11 16.34
N ASN A 190 35.81 5.81 17.10
CA ASN A 190 35.47 6.26 18.46
C ASN A 190 34.29 7.24 18.45
N SER A 191 34.22 8.13 17.45
CA SER A 191 33.09 9.03 17.24
C SER A 191 31.77 8.27 17.02
N LEU A 192 31.76 7.26 16.14
CA LEU A 192 30.59 6.41 15.91
C LEU A 192 30.15 5.68 17.20
N VAL A 193 31.10 5.05 17.90
CA VAL A 193 30.85 4.31 19.15
C VAL A 193 30.25 5.22 20.23
N SER A 194 30.83 6.41 20.40
CA SER A 194 30.39 7.39 21.40
C SER A 194 28.98 7.92 21.12
N ARG A 195 28.67 8.26 19.86
CA ARG A 195 27.32 8.73 19.46
C ARG A 195 26.26 7.65 19.66
N SER A 196 26.54 6.42 19.22
CA SER A 196 25.62 5.30 19.40
C SER A 196 25.41 4.97 20.89
N SER A 197 26.46 5.05 21.72
CA SER A 197 26.36 4.87 23.17
C SER A 197 25.48 5.94 23.82
N ALA A 198 25.69 7.22 23.48
CA ALA A 198 24.90 8.32 24.02
C ALA A 198 23.42 8.21 23.63
N GLN A 199 23.13 7.83 22.37
CA GLN A 199 21.76 7.61 21.91
C GLN A 199 21.08 6.46 22.66
N ARG A 200 21.77 5.33 22.86
CA ARG A 200 21.26 4.19 23.63
C ARG A 200 21.02 4.55 25.09
N GLU A 201 21.92 5.29 25.72
CA GLU A 201 21.78 5.74 27.11
C GLU A 201 20.49 6.58 27.27
N GLN A 202 20.27 7.55 26.38
CA GLN A 202 19.05 8.36 26.39
C GLN A 202 17.78 7.51 26.19
N ALA A 203 17.81 6.51 25.32
CA ALA A 203 16.68 5.60 25.13
C ALA A 203 16.40 4.74 26.37
N LEU A 204 17.45 4.28 27.07
CA LEU A 204 17.32 3.50 28.31
C LEU A 204 16.82 4.33 29.49
N LEU A 205 17.29 5.58 29.60
CA LEU A 205 16.76 6.55 30.58
C LEU A 205 15.26 6.78 30.39
N LYS A 206 14.81 6.95 29.14
CA LYS A 206 13.37 7.08 28.82
C LYS A 206 12.57 5.83 29.17
N LYS A 207 13.20 4.65 29.19
CA LYS A 207 12.60 3.38 29.63
C LYS A 207 12.60 3.20 31.16
N GLY A 208 13.09 4.20 31.91
CA GLY A 208 13.03 4.24 33.37
C GLY A 208 14.23 3.61 34.08
N LEU A 209 15.33 3.30 33.38
CA LEU A 209 16.56 2.86 34.02
C LEU A 209 17.23 4.02 34.77
N SER A 210 17.96 3.70 35.84
CA SER A 210 18.79 4.70 36.51
C SER A 210 19.95 5.14 35.61
N ALA A 211 20.49 6.34 35.84
CA ALA A 211 21.59 6.87 35.02
C ALA A 211 22.83 5.95 35.00
N ALA A 212 23.17 5.33 36.13
CA ALA A 212 24.31 4.42 36.21
C ALA A 212 24.07 3.12 35.41
N GLU A 213 22.87 2.54 35.51
CA GLU A 213 22.48 1.34 34.75
C GLU A 213 22.39 1.63 33.26
N ALA A 214 21.73 2.74 32.89
CA ALA A 214 21.54 3.15 31.50
C ALA A 214 22.89 3.37 30.80
N LYS A 215 23.83 4.07 31.46
CA LYS A 215 25.17 4.28 30.93
C LYS A 215 25.94 2.97 30.74
N THR A 216 25.98 2.14 31.78
CA THR A 216 26.72 0.87 31.76
C THR A 216 26.20 -0.06 30.67
N GLN A 217 24.86 -0.19 30.58
CA GLN A 217 24.21 -1.01 29.57
C GLN A 217 24.42 -0.45 28.15
N ALA A 218 24.31 0.86 27.96
CA ALA A 218 24.50 1.50 26.66
C ALA A 218 25.94 1.33 26.13
N GLU A 219 26.95 1.47 27.00
CA GLU A 219 28.34 1.24 26.64
C GLU A 219 28.59 -0.22 26.22
N ALA A 220 28.06 -1.18 26.99
CA ALA A 220 28.17 -2.60 26.70
C ALA A 220 27.47 -2.98 25.38
N ASP A 221 26.24 -2.52 25.17
CA ASP A 221 25.46 -2.78 23.96
C ASP A 221 26.10 -2.13 22.72
N SER A 222 26.63 -0.91 22.87
CA SER A 222 27.34 -0.22 21.80
C SER A 222 28.60 -0.97 21.40
N LYS A 223 29.40 -1.38 22.38
CA LYS A 223 30.59 -2.19 22.12
C LYS A 223 30.24 -3.49 21.38
N ALA A 224 29.26 -4.24 21.87
CA ALA A 224 28.82 -5.49 21.26
C ALA A 224 28.30 -5.29 19.82
N PHE A 225 27.58 -4.19 19.57
CA PHE A 225 27.11 -3.84 18.24
C PHE A 225 28.27 -3.56 17.27
N PHE A 226 29.23 -2.71 17.67
CA PHE A 226 30.36 -2.37 16.79
C PHE A 226 31.36 -3.51 16.60
N GLU A 227 31.46 -4.46 17.53
CA GLU A 227 32.20 -5.71 17.31
C GLU A 227 31.59 -6.56 16.18
N LYS A 228 30.27 -6.47 15.94
CA LYS A 228 29.63 -7.10 14.78
C LYS A 228 29.91 -6.30 13.50
N ILE A 229 29.73 -4.97 13.54
CA ILE A 229 30.04 -4.09 12.41
C ILE A 229 31.48 -4.27 11.92
N ALA A 230 32.44 -4.38 12.85
CA ALA A 230 33.84 -4.60 12.52
C ALA A 230 34.10 -5.93 11.79
N ARG A 231 33.22 -6.92 11.97
CA ARG A 231 33.23 -8.20 11.27
C ARG A 231 32.35 -8.19 10.02
N GLY A 232 31.77 -7.06 9.64
CA GLY A 232 30.83 -6.95 8.52
C GLY A 232 29.43 -7.49 8.81
N ALA A 233 29.07 -7.69 10.07
CA ALA A 233 27.80 -8.28 10.47
C ALA A 233 26.88 -7.27 11.18
N PHE A 234 25.57 -7.36 10.96
CA PHE A 234 24.57 -6.56 11.67
C PHE A 234 23.19 -7.24 11.67
N VAL A 235 22.32 -6.87 12.60
CA VAL A 235 20.89 -7.19 12.53
C VAL A 235 20.19 -6.06 11.78
N PRO A 236 19.46 -6.33 10.68
CA PRO A 236 18.77 -5.29 9.93
C PRO A 236 17.74 -4.54 10.76
N HIS A 237 17.57 -3.26 10.46
CA HIS A 237 16.42 -2.50 10.93
C HIS A 237 15.22 -2.73 10.01
N VAL A 238 14.02 -2.46 10.51
CA VAL A 238 12.77 -2.70 9.77
C VAL A 238 11.94 -1.43 9.65
N ILE A 239 11.48 -1.14 8.44
CA ILE A 239 10.37 -0.23 8.17
C ILE A 239 9.15 -1.09 7.80
N GLU A 240 8.07 -0.93 8.53
CA GLU A 240 6.84 -1.70 8.38
C GLU A 240 5.68 -0.80 7.93
N PRO A 241 5.27 -0.85 6.66
CA PRO A 241 3.92 -0.49 6.27
C PRO A 241 2.93 -1.63 6.59
N SER A 242 1.95 -1.37 7.45
CA SER A 242 0.90 -2.33 7.84
C SER A 242 -0.49 -1.76 7.56
N ALA A 243 -1.12 -2.24 6.48
CA ALA A 243 -2.43 -1.79 6.03
C ALA A 243 -3.53 -2.82 6.38
N GLY A 244 -4.66 -2.32 6.87
CA GLY A 244 -5.89 -3.13 6.98
C GLY A 244 -6.63 -3.20 5.64
N ALA A 245 -6.64 -4.36 4.98
CA ALA A 245 -7.29 -4.52 3.68
C ALA A 245 -8.80 -4.25 3.75
N ASP A 246 -9.48 -4.76 4.78
CA ASP A 246 -10.90 -4.55 5.01
C ASP A 246 -11.25 -3.06 5.24
N ARG A 247 -10.38 -2.34 5.96
CA ARG A 247 -10.54 -0.89 6.21
C ARG A 247 -10.32 -0.09 4.95
N LEU A 248 -9.34 -0.47 4.14
CA LEU A 248 -9.10 0.12 2.83
C LEU A 248 -10.33 -0.04 1.92
N ILE A 249 -10.90 -1.25 1.82
CA ILE A 249 -12.11 -1.46 1.01
C ILE A 249 -13.26 -0.59 1.52
N LEU A 250 -13.45 -0.49 2.84
CA LEU A 250 -14.47 0.41 3.40
C LEU A 250 -14.22 1.88 3.05
N ALA A 251 -12.98 2.34 3.09
CA ALA A 251 -12.62 3.71 2.72
C ALA A 251 -12.91 3.99 1.24
N LEU A 252 -12.59 3.03 0.36
CA LEU A 252 -12.89 3.14 -1.08
C LEU A 252 -14.40 3.19 -1.34
N ILE A 253 -15.19 2.40 -0.60
CA ILE A 253 -16.67 2.45 -0.67
C ILE A 253 -17.18 3.81 -0.21
N CYS A 254 -16.73 4.29 0.96
CA CYS A 254 -17.14 5.58 1.50
C CYS A 254 -16.77 6.75 0.59
N ASN A 255 -15.59 6.70 -0.03
CA ASN A 255 -15.12 7.75 -0.95
C ASN A 255 -15.85 7.70 -2.30
N ALA A 256 -16.22 6.51 -2.77
CA ALA A 256 -16.89 6.33 -4.05
C ALA A 256 -18.39 6.66 -4.01
N PHE A 257 -19.06 6.44 -2.88
CA PHE A 257 -20.51 6.63 -2.79
C PHE A 257 -20.92 8.09 -3.00
N ALA A 258 -21.83 8.32 -3.95
CA ALA A 258 -22.45 9.62 -4.18
C ALA A 258 -23.92 9.49 -4.59
N GLU A 259 -24.69 10.53 -4.29
CA GLU A 259 -26.06 10.71 -4.76
C GLU A 259 -26.18 12.05 -5.49
N GLU A 260 -26.80 12.03 -6.67
CA GLU A 260 -26.83 13.18 -7.58
C GLU A 260 -28.21 13.38 -8.19
N GLU A 261 -28.69 14.61 -8.25
CA GLU A 261 -29.91 14.92 -9.00
C GLU A 261 -29.59 14.96 -10.50
N VAL A 262 -30.26 14.10 -11.27
CA VAL A 262 -30.17 14.06 -12.72
C VAL A 262 -31.54 14.37 -13.30
N ALA A 263 -31.63 15.34 -14.20
CA ALA A 263 -32.85 15.59 -14.95
C ALA A 263 -33.02 14.52 -16.05
N ASP A 264 -34.23 13.97 -16.17
CA ASP A 264 -34.60 13.15 -17.32
C ASP A 264 -34.79 14.02 -18.58
N GLU A 265 -35.00 13.37 -19.73
CA GLU A 265 -35.25 14.03 -21.02
C GLU A 265 -36.49 14.96 -21.01
N LYS A 266 -37.35 14.85 -19.99
CA LYS A 266 -38.56 15.66 -19.78
C LYS A 266 -38.37 16.71 -18.67
N GLY A 267 -37.15 16.89 -18.16
CA GLY A 267 -36.80 17.86 -17.13
C GLY A 267 -37.19 17.46 -15.70
N LYS A 268 -37.70 16.25 -15.48
CA LYS A 268 -38.01 15.72 -14.15
C LYS A 268 -36.71 15.29 -13.46
N LYS A 269 -36.46 15.83 -12.27
CA LYS A 269 -35.31 15.47 -11.45
C LYS A 269 -35.51 14.08 -10.84
N GLU A 270 -34.52 13.20 -11.00
CA GLU A 270 -34.44 11.91 -10.35
C GLU A 270 -33.08 11.76 -9.66
N VAL A 271 -33.09 11.18 -8.46
CA VAL A 271 -31.85 10.91 -7.72
C VAL A 271 -31.15 9.71 -8.33
N ARG A 272 -29.86 9.87 -8.62
CA ARG A 272 -28.93 8.83 -9.06
C ARG A 272 -28.03 8.46 -7.90
N THR A 273 -28.07 7.22 -7.46
CA THR A 273 -26.99 6.65 -6.65
C THR A 273 -25.88 6.16 -7.58
N VAL A 274 -24.63 6.48 -7.27
CA VAL A 274 -23.46 6.07 -8.06
C VAL A 274 -22.28 5.73 -7.16
N MET A 275 -21.56 4.66 -7.51
CA MET A 275 -20.29 4.30 -6.88
C MET A 275 -19.14 4.74 -7.77
N ARG A 276 -18.53 5.88 -7.44
CA ARG A 276 -17.42 6.52 -8.17
C ARG A 276 -16.07 5.84 -7.93
N PHE A 277 -16.03 4.50 -7.98
CA PHE A 277 -14.78 3.75 -7.84
C PHE A 277 -13.79 4.14 -8.94
N HIS A 278 -12.51 4.32 -8.59
CA HIS A 278 -11.48 4.47 -9.61
C HIS A 278 -11.45 3.23 -10.53
N PRO A 279 -11.25 3.37 -11.85
CA PRO A 279 -11.37 2.22 -12.75
C PRO A 279 -10.46 1.04 -12.39
N ARG A 280 -9.28 1.29 -11.80
CA ARG A 280 -8.36 0.26 -11.28
C ARG A 280 -8.97 -0.63 -10.20
N ILE A 281 -9.84 -0.11 -9.34
CA ILE A 281 -10.46 -0.88 -8.24
C ILE A 281 -11.90 -1.31 -8.48
N ALA A 282 -12.58 -0.73 -9.47
CA ALA A 282 -13.98 -1.06 -9.75
C ALA A 282 -14.17 -2.59 -9.91
N PRO A 283 -15.16 -3.21 -9.24
CA PRO A 283 -15.31 -4.67 -9.25
C PRO A 283 -15.63 -5.21 -10.65
N ILE A 284 -16.35 -4.41 -11.44
CA ILE A 284 -16.64 -4.64 -12.85
C ILE A 284 -16.00 -3.48 -13.60
N LYS A 285 -15.27 -3.77 -14.69
CA LYS A 285 -14.59 -2.74 -15.49
C LYS A 285 -15.48 -2.22 -16.60
N VAL A 286 -16.22 -3.13 -17.26
CA VAL A 286 -17.06 -2.79 -18.40
C VAL A 286 -18.40 -3.51 -18.30
N GLY A 287 -19.49 -2.78 -18.50
CA GLY A 287 -20.80 -3.34 -18.74
C GLY A 287 -21.11 -3.33 -20.25
N VAL A 288 -21.49 -4.46 -20.84
CA VAL A 288 -21.78 -4.59 -22.27
C VAL A 288 -23.27 -4.86 -22.49
N PHE A 289 -23.90 -4.02 -23.29
CA PHE A 289 -25.37 -3.96 -23.42
C PHE A 289 -25.80 -3.92 -24.90
N PRO A 290 -26.59 -4.89 -25.40
CA PRO A 290 -27.27 -4.73 -26.67
C PRO A 290 -28.43 -3.73 -26.54
N LEU A 291 -28.62 -2.82 -27.49
CA LEU A 291 -29.68 -1.81 -27.41
C LEU A 291 -31.06 -2.47 -27.24
N LEU A 292 -31.32 -3.53 -28.01
CA LEU A 292 -32.55 -4.29 -28.00
C LEU A 292 -32.30 -5.80 -27.89
N LYS A 293 -32.90 -6.44 -26.87
CA LYS A 293 -32.80 -7.88 -26.64
C LYS A 293 -33.49 -8.76 -27.70
N ASN A 294 -34.51 -8.22 -28.35
CA ASN A 294 -35.30 -8.93 -29.37
C ASN A 294 -34.68 -8.85 -30.77
N LYS A 295 -33.45 -8.32 -30.89
CA LYS A 295 -32.65 -8.29 -32.12
C LYS A 295 -31.43 -9.19 -31.93
N PRO A 296 -31.47 -10.45 -32.43
CA PRO A 296 -30.39 -11.41 -32.21
C PRO A 296 -29.02 -10.93 -32.67
N GLU A 297 -28.96 -10.14 -33.75
CA GLU A 297 -27.70 -9.59 -34.27
C GLU A 297 -27.00 -8.66 -33.28
N LEU A 298 -27.74 -7.78 -32.60
CA LEU A 298 -27.19 -6.91 -31.56
C LEU A 298 -26.71 -7.71 -30.35
N VAL A 299 -27.50 -8.71 -29.95
CA VAL A 299 -27.17 -9.60 -28.83
C VAL A 299 -25.88 -10.38 -29.13
N ASN A 300 -25.80 -11.01 -30.30
CA ASN A 300 -24.63 -11.77 -30.72
C ASN A 300 -23.38 -10.89 -30.77
N LYS A 301 -23.49 -9.67 -31.32
CA LYS A 301 -22.36 -8.73 -31.37
C LYS A 301 -21.95 -8.23 -29.98
N ALA A 302 -22.90 -8.01 -29.07
CA ALA A 302 -22.61 -7.69 -27.68
C ALA A 302 -21.90 -8.85 -26.95
N VAL A 303 -22.29 -10.09 -27.20
CA VAL A 303 -21.60 -11.27 -26.65
C VAL A 303 -20.18 -11.40 -27.21
N GLU A 304 -19.98 -11.17 -28.50
CA GLU A 304 -18.65 -11.14 -29.13
C GLU A 304 -17.72 -10.11 -28.47
N ILE A 305 -18.20 -8.88 -28.26
CA ILE A 305 -17.43 -7.82 -27.60
C ILE A 305 -17.16 -8.17 -26.14
N LYS A 306 -18.15 -8.69 -25.42
CA LYS A 306 -17.97 -9.19 -24.05
C LYS A 306 -16.87 -10.25 -24.00
N ASP A 307 -16.89 -11.19 -24.94
CA ASP A 307 -15.93 -12.30 -24.97
C ASP A 307 -14.51 -11.84 -25.33
N MET A 308 -14.38 -10.80 -26.15
CA MET A 308 -13.11 -10.11 -26.40
C MET A 308 -12.58 -9.44 -25.12
N LEU A 309 -13.42 -8.67 -24.41
CA LEU A 309 -13.00 -7.89 -23.24
C LEU A 309 -12.75 -8.77 -22.01
N LYS A 310 -13.55 -9.82 -21.78
CA LYS A 310 -13.48 -10.67 -20.58
C LYS A 310 -12.14 -11.39 -20.40
N ALA A 311 -11.37 -11.54 -21.50
CA ALA A 311 -10.04 -12.14 -21.45
C ALA A 311 -9.02 -11.27 -20.68
N LEU A 312 -9.30 -9.96 -20.54
CA LEU A 312 -8.36 -8.99 -19.97
C LEU A 312 -8.91 -8.26 -18.74
N MET A 313 -10.22 -8.31 -18.50
CA MET A 313 -10.86 -7.59 -17.40
C MET A 313 -12.22 -8.20 -16.98
N PRO A 314 -12.69 -7.94 -15.74
CA PRO A 314 -14.06 -8.22 -15.34
C PRO A 314 -15.09 -7.47 -16.20
N VAL A 315 -15.98 -8.23 -16.86
CA VAL A 315 -17.04 -7.69 -17.73
C VAL A 315 -18.40 -8.20 -17.28
N PHE A 316 -19.37 -7.30 -17.22
CA PHE A 316 -20.77 -7.61 -16.98
C PHE A 316 -21.57 -7.52 -18.28
N TYR A 317 -22.50 -8.44 -18.51
CA TYR A 317 -23.40 -8.42 -19.67
C TYR A 317 -24.85 -8.29 -19.20
N ASP A 318 -25.63 -7.46 -19.90
CA ASP A 318 -27.04 -7.28 -19.57
C ASP A 318 -27.90 -6.84 -20.77
N ASP A 319 -28.99 -7.56 -21.02
CA ASP A 319 -30.01 -7.24 -22.03
C ASP A 319 -31.41 -7.00 -21.43
N SER A 320 -31.51 -6.96 -20.10
CA SER A 320 -32.78 -6.82 -19.37
C SER A 320 -33.16 -5.35 -19.16
N GLY A 321 -34.37 -5.00 -19.61
CA GLY A 321 -34.92 -3.65 -19.47
C GLY A 321 -34.34 -2.61 -20.44
N ALA A 322 -34.77 -1.37 -20.27
CA ALA A 322 -34.30 -0.25 -21.10
C ALA A 322 -32.82 0.05 -20.85
N ILE A 323 -32.11 0.60 -21.85
CA ILE A 323 -30.67 0.89 -21.75
C ILE A 323 -30.34 1.81 -20.57
N GLY A 324 -31.16 2.84 -20.33
CA GLY A 324 -31.00 3.73 -19.17
C GLY A 324 -31.05 2.97 -17.84
N ARG A 325 -31.93 1.98 -17.69
CA ARG A 325 -32.01 1.14 -16.48
C ARG A 325 -30.78 0.25 -16.28
N ARG A 326 -30.17 -0.21 -17.38
CA ARG A 326 -28.92 -0.97 -17.34
C ARG A 326 -27.74 -0.10 -16.92
N TYR A 327 -27.66 1.12 -17.47
CA TYR A 327 -26.67 2.08 -17.01
C TYR A 327 -26.83 2.42 -15.53
N ARG A 328 -28.05 2.67 -15.04
CA ARG A 328 -28.28 2.96 -13.60
C ARG A 328 -27.80 1.85 -12.67
N ARG A 329 -28.13 0.58 -12.97
CA ARG A 329 -27.63 -0.56 -12.19
C ARG A 329 -26.11 -0.64 -12.15
N GLN A 330 -25.45 -0.26 -13.24
CA GLN A 330 -24.00 -0.34 -13.36
C GLN A 330 -23.30 0.89 -12.78
N ASP A 331 -23.97 2.05 -12.78
CA ASP A 331 -23.57 3.22 -12.02
C ASP A 331 -23.58 2.92 -10.51
N GLU A 332 -24.65 2.29 -10.01
CA GLU A 332 -24.78 1.82 -8.63
C GLU A 332 -23.74 0.76 -8.26
N ALA A 333 -23.42 -0.16 -9.17
CA ALA A 333 -22.35 -1.15 -8.98
C ALA A 333 -20.93 -0.56 -9.14
N GLY A 334 -20.83 0.67 -9.64
CA GLY A 334 -19.58 1.40 -9.83
C GLY A 334 -18.75 0.98 -11.03
N THR A 335 -19.38 0.39 -12.04
CA THR A 335 -18.75 0.04 -13.32
C THR A 335 -18.37 1.31 -14.08
N PRO A 336 -17.08 1.57 -14.37
CA PRO A 336 -16.63 2.84 -14.93
C PRO A 336 -17.04 3.03 -16.40
N PHE A 337 -17.14 1.94 -17.17
CA PHE A 337 -17.43 1.99 -18.59
C PHE A 337 -18.67 1.18 -18.97
N GLY A 338 -19.53 1.76 -19.80
CA GLY A 338 -20.64 1.06 -20.44
C GLY A 338 -20.43 1.02 -21.95
N VAL A 339 -20.51 -0.16 -22.56
CA VAL A 339 -20.44 -0.36 -24.01
C VAL A 339 -21.83 -0.73 -24.51
N THR A 340 -22.43 0.11 -25.35
CA THR A 340 -23.71 -0.16 -25.99
C THR A 340 -23.53 -0.54 -27.45
N VAL A 341 -24.12 -1.68 -27.80
CA VAL A 341 -24.20 -2.20 -29.17
C VAL A 341 -25.56 -1.86 -29.74
N ASP A 342 -25.58 -0.98 -30.75
CA ASP A 342 -26.78 -0.43 -31.38
C ASP A 342 -26.80 -0.69 -32.89
N PHE A 343 -27.84 -0.21 -33.58
CA PHE A 343 -27.99 -0.39 -35.04
C PHE A 343 -26.84 0.22 -35.84
N GLY A 344 -26.25 1.33 -35.34
CA GLY A 344 -25.01 1.89 -35.89
C GLY A 344 -23.90 0.85 -35.94
N THR A 345 -23.79 0.02 -34.89
CA THR A 345 -22.76 -1.03 -34.80
C THR A 345 -22.86 -2.03 -35.95
N LEU A 346 -24.10 -2.31 -36.40
CA LEU A 346 -24.40 -3.21 -37.50
C LEU A 346 -24.26 -2.55 -38.89
N GLY A 347 -24.00 -1.23 -38.93
CA GLY A 347 -23.86 -0.45 -40.16
C GLY A 347 -25.08 0.37 -40.56
N GLU A 348 -25.97 0.68 -39.61
CA GLU A 348 -27.08 1.62 -39.81
C GLU A 348 -26.85 2.90 -38.98
N PRO A 349 -26.22 3.97 -39.52
CA PRO A 349 -25.73 4.18 -40.89
C PRO A 349 -24.32 3.59 -41.17
N PRO A 350 -23.89 3.45 -42.44
CA PRO A 350 -22.69 2.68 -42.83
C PRO A 350 -21.38 3.16 -42.19
N GLU A 351 -21.25 4.46 -41.95
CA GLU A 351 -20.10 5.08 -41.31
C GLU A 351 -19.90 4.67 -39.85
N LEU A 352 -20.94 4.13 -39.20
CA LEU A 352 -20.88 3.66 -37.81
C LEU A 352 -20.65 2.14 -37.71
N LYS A 353 -20.52 1.44 -38.84
CA LYS A 353 -20.28 0.01 -38.83
C LYS A 353 -19.03 -0.33 -37.99
N ASP A 354 -19.13 -1.39 -37.18
CA ASP A 354 -18.05 -1.88 -36.31
C ASP A 354 -17.55 -0.84 -35.29
N THR A 355 -18.39 0.13 -34.96
CA THR A 355 -18.18 1.06 -33.83
C THR A 355 -19.25 0.84 -32.77
N VAL A 356 -18.97 1.19 -31.52
CA VAL A 356 -19.90 1.12 -30.40
C VAL A 356 -19.94 2.43 -29.64
N THR A 357 -20.99 2.60 -28.84
CA THR A 357 -21.10 3.73 -27.92
C THR A 357 -20.42 3.37 -26.60
N LEU A 358 -19.33 4.06 -26.27
CA LEU A 358 -18.63 3.99 -25.00
C LEU A 358 -19.14 5.10 -24.08
N ARG A 359 -19.73 4.73 -22.94
CA ARG A 359 -20.21 5.64 -21.91
C ARG A 359 -19.29 5.63 -20.71
N HIS A 360 -18.96 6.82 -20.22
CA HIS A 360 -18.20 7.04 -18.99
C HIS A 360 -19.17 7.23 -17.80
N ARG A 361 -19.02 6.45 -16.72
CA ARG A 361 -19.88 6.50 -15.53
C ARG A 361 -19.94 7.90 -14.94
N ASP A 362 -18.79 8.50 -14.68
CA ASP A 362 -18.70 9.69 -13.84
C ASP A 362 -19.21 10.94 -14.52
N SER A 363 -18.88 11.12 -15.80
CA SER A 363 -19.28 12.26 -16.60
C SER A 363 -20.61 12.05 -17.34
N MET A 364 -21.09 10.81 -17.40
CA MET A 364 -22.22 10.35 -18.22
C MET A 364 -22.04 10.61 -19.74
N LYS A 365 -20.87 11.10 -20.17
CA LYS A 365 -20.57 11.37 -21.58
C LYS A 365 -20.50 10.06 -22.36
N GLN A 366 -20.95 10.14 -23.60
CA GLN A 366 -20.95 9.05 -24.56
C GLN A 366 -20.08 9.46 -25.75
N GLU A 367 -19.22 8.56 -26.19
CA GLU A 367 -18.39 8.73 -27.39
C GLU A 367 -18.53 7.49 -28.28
N ARG A 368 -18.35 7.69 -29.59
CA ARG A 368 -18.34 6.60 -30.56
C ARG A 368 -16.91 6.12 -30.76
N VAL A 369 -16.68 4.82 -30.59
CA VAL A 369 -15.34 4.22 -30.66
C VAL A 369 -15.38 3.00 -31.55
N ALA A 370 -14.37 2.82 -32.39
CA ALA A 370 -14.21 1.58 -33.15
C ALA A 370 -14.02 0.40 -32.20
N ILE A 371 -14.66 -0.74 -32.49
CA ILE A 371 -14.56 -1.94 -31.65
C ILE A 371 -13.09 -2.36 -31.50
N SER A 372 -12.29 -2.21 -32.55
CA SER A 372 -10.84 -2.49 -32.55
C SER A 372 -10.03 -1.61 -31.59
N GLU A 373 -10.53 -0.43 -31.23
CA GLU A 373 -9.85 0.53 -30.37
C GLU A 373 -10.31 0.48 -28.91
N LEU A 374 -11.40 -0.24 -28.60
CA LEU A 374 -11.96 -0.32 -27.24
C LEU A 374 -10.93 -0.72 -26.20
N LEU A 375 -10.12 -1.74 -26.49
CA LEU A 375 -9.08 -2.19 -25.57
C LEU A 375 -8.03 -1.11 -25.32
N GLN A 376 -7.57 -0.44 -26.38
CA GLN A 376 -6.59 0.65 -26.27
C GLN A 376 -7.14 1.83 -25.49
N ARG A 377 -8.46 2.08 -25.58
CA ARG A 377 -9.14 3.14 -24.85
C ARG A 377 -9.30 2.82 -23.36
N ILE A 378 -9.70 1.60 -23.02
CA ILE A 378 -10.08 1.21 -21.65
C ILE A 378 -8.88 0.75 -20.82
N LEU A 379 -7.93 0.01 -21.41
CA LEU A 379 -6.81 -0.60 -20.67
C LEU A 379 -5.95 0.40 -19.87
N PRO A 380 -5.60 1.58 -20.40
CA PRO A 380 -4.77 2.54 -19.65
C PRO A 380 -5.46 3.09 -18.40
N GLU A 381 -6.79 3.15 -18.38
CA GLU A 381 -7.53 3.66 -17.21
C GLU A 381 -7.66 2.62 -16.09
N ILE A 382 -7.66 1.32 -16.45
CA ILE A 382 -7.87 0.23 -15.49
C ILE A 382 -6.57 -0.40 -14.95
N ARG A 383 -5.39 -0.10 -15.50
CA ARG A 383 -4.12 -0.74 -15.13
C ARG A 383 -3.30 0.05 -14.14
#